data_AF-A0A0A9ASA4-F1
#
_entry.id   AF-A0A0A9ASA4-F1
#
_cell.length_a   1.000
_cell.length_b   1.000
_cell.length_c   1.000
_cell.angle_alpha   90.00
_cell.angle_beta   90.00
_cell.angle_gamma   90.00
#
_symmetry.space_group_name_H-M   'P 1'
#
loop_
_entity.id
_entity.type
_entity.pdbx_description
1 polymer ?
#
loop_
_entity_poly.entity_id
_entity_poly.type
_entity_poly.pdbx_seq_one_letter_code
_entity_poly.pdbx_strand_id
1 'polypeptide(L)'
;MLLLSQLLLTKESFESCKIQVFCISEEDTDAEELKADVKKFLYDLRMQAEVIVVTMKSWESHMENNSSGAQQDDSHEAYTSAQRRIRTYLDEMKETAHRERQPLMENGRQVVVNEQKVDKFLYTMLKLNSTILRYSRMAAVVLVSLPPPPLNHPSYFYMEYMDLLVENVPRMLIVRGYTRDVVTFFT
;
A
#
# COMPACT_ATOMS: atom_id res chain seq x y z
N MET A 1 -8.46 11.85 -3.35
CA MET A 1 -7.28 11.58 -4.21
C MET A 1 -7.46 12.16 -5.62
N LEU A 2 -8.52 11.79 -6.35
CA LEU A 2 -8.78 12.28 -7.71
C LEU A 2 -8.92 13.81 -7.84
N LEU A 3 -9.52 14.45 -6.84
CA LEU A 3 -9.57 15.91 -6.78
C LEU A 3 -8.17 16.53 -6.74
N LEU A 4 -7.29 15.97 -5.90
CA LEU A 4 -5.95 16.50 -5.73
C LEU A 4 -5.13 16.39 -7.01
N SER A 5 -5.24 15.27 -7.73
CA SER A 5 -4.59 15.14 -9.04
C SER A 5 -5.07 16.18 -10.04
N GLN A 6 -6.36 16.52 -10.05
CA GLN A 6 -6.89 17.53 -10.96
C GLN A 6 -6.45 18.95 -10.58
N LEU A 7 -6.42 19.26 -9.28
CA LEU A 7 -5.92 20.55 -8.80
C LEU A 7 -4.43 20.72 -9.09
N LEU A 8 -3.62 19.65 -9.04
CA LEU A 8 -2.20 19.73 -9.41
C LEU A 8 -2.02 20.16 -10.86
N LEU A 9 -2.83 19.66 -11.79
CA LEU A 9 -2.77 20.07 -13.21
C LEU A 9 -3.10 21.55 -13.45
N THR A 10 -3.72 22.24 -12.50
CA THR A 10 -3.96 23.70 -12.60
C THR A 10 -2.71 24.54 -12.38
N LYS A 11 -1.60 23.92 -11.94
CA LYS A 11 -0.33 24.59 -11.69
C LYS A 11 0.60 24.43 -12.89
N GLU A 12 1.27 25.52 -13.27
CA GLU A 12 2.21 25.56 -14.41
C GLU A 12 3.26 24.43 -14.33
N SER A 13 3.75 24.10 -13.13
CA SER A 13 4.73 23.02 -12.94
C SER A 13 4.23 21.62 -13.33
N PHE A 14 2.92 21.42 -13.45
CA PHE A 14 2.29 20.13 -13.77
C PHE A 14 1.45 20.19 -15.05
N GLU A 15 1.44 21.31 -15.78
CA GLU A 15 0.60 21.50 -16.98
C GLU A 15 0.86 20.43 -18.06
N SER A 16 2.12 20.00 -18.21
CA SER A 16 2.51 18.95 -19.16
C SER A 16 2.35 17.51 -18.63
N CYS A 17 1.89 17.34 -17.39
CA CYS A 17 1.73 16.02 -16.78
C CYS A 17 0.43 15.35 -17.24
N LYS A 18 0.47 14.02 -17.33
CA LYS A 18 -0.72 13.20 -17.59
C LYS A 18 -1.12 12.47 -16.31
N ILE A 19 -2.42 12.36 -16.07
CA ILE A 19 -2.94 11.57 -14.96
C ILE A 19 -3.07 10.11 -15.42
N GLN A 20 -2.44 9.21 -14.68
CA GLN A 20 -2.62 7.76 -14.83
C GLN A 20 -3.23 7.21 -13.54
N VAL A 21 -4.39 6.58 -13.66
CA VAL A 21 -5.12 5.95 -12.56
C VAL A 21 -4.82 4.46 -12.59
N PHE A 22 -4.13 3.99 -11.55
CA PHE A 22 -3.84 2.58 -11.35
C PHE A 22 -4.89 1.96 -10.44
N CYS A 23 -5.52 0.89 -10.91
CA CYS A 23 -6.44 0.07 -10.13
C CYS A 23 -5.80 -1.29 -9.90
N ILE A 24 -5.89 -1.79 -8.68
CA ILE A 24 -5.33 -3.08 -8.31
C ILE A 24 -6.47 -4.07 -8.26
N SER A 25 -6.33 -5.17 -8.99
CA SER A 25 -7.29 -6.28 -9.01
C SER A 25 -6.64 -7.53 -8.43
N GLU A 26 -7.43 -8.37 -7.76
CA GLU A 26 -7.00 -9.72 -7.37
C GLU A 26 -7.10 -10.66 -8.58
N GLU A 27 -6.40 -11.80 -8.57
CA GLU A 27 -6.37 -12.75 -9.72
C GLU A 27 -7.76 -13.29 -10.09
N ASP A 28 -8.66 -13.42 -9.11
CA ASP A 28 -10.01 -13.96 -9.31
C ASP A 28 -11.06 -12.90 -9.69
N THR A 29 -10.64 -11.65 -9.93
CA THR A 29 -11.54 -10.53 -10.26
C THR A 29 -11.47 -10.16 -11.73
N ASP A 30 -12.60 -9.74 -12.32
CA ASP A 30 -12.64 -9.30 -13.72
C ASP A 30 -11.99 -7.92 -13.87
N ALA A 31 -10.73 -7.95 -14.31
CA ALA A 31 -9.93 -6.75 -14.54
C ALA A 31 -10.49 -5.85 -15.65
N GLU A 32 -11.18 -6.41 -16.65
CA GLU A 32 -11.75 -5.63 -17.75
C GLU A 32 -13.05 -4.95 -17.33
N GLU A 33 -13.89 -5.61 -16.54
CA GLU A 33 -15.06 -5.00 -15.91
C GLU A 33 -14.64 -3.82 -15.02
N LEU A 34 -13.67 -4.03 -14.12
CA LEU A 34 -13.14 -2.96 -13.26
C LEU A 34 -12.58 -1.78 -14.08
N LYS A 35 -11.87 -2.07 -15.17
CA LYS A 35 -11.33 -1.04 -16.06
C LYS A 35 -12.45 -0.24 -16.73
N ALA A 36 -13.50 -0.91 -17.21
CA ALA A 36 -14.64 -0.29 -17.85
C ALA A 36 -15.40 0.62 -16.88
N ASP A 37 -15.65 0.14 -15.66
CA ASP A 37 -16.35 0.90 -14.61
C ASP A 37 -15.56 2.14 -14.19
N VAL A 38 -14.26 2.02 -13.97
CA VAL A 38 -13.42 3.17 -13.60
C VAL A 38 -13.33 4.17 -14.75
N LYS A 39 -13.22 3.70 -16.00
CA LYS A 39 -13.27 4.60 -17.17
C LYS A 39 -14.59 5.35 -17.26
N LYS A 40 -15.72 4.67 -17.05
CA LYS A 40 -17.04 5.29 -17.04
C LYS A 40 -17.16 6.32 -15.92
N PHE A 41 -16.71 6.00 -14.72
CA PHE A 41 -16.70 6.91 -13.58
C PHE A 41 -15.88 8.18 -13.86
N LEU A 42 -14.69 8.05 -14.44
CA LEU A 42 -13.86 9.20 -14.81
C LEU A 42 -14.47 10.03 -15.94
N TYR A 43 -15.15 9.39 -16.89
CA TYR A 43 -15.90 10.06 -17.95
C TYR A 43 -17.03 10.92 -17.38
N ASP A 44 -17.83 10.38 -16.45
CA ASP A 44 -18.92 11.10 -15.79
C ASP A 44 -18.40 12.32 -15.01
N LEU A 45 -17.19 12.22 -14.44
CA LEU A 45 -16.48 13.32 -13.78
C LEU A 45 -15.76 14.30 -14.73
N ARG A 46 -15.79 14.05 -16.05
CA ARG A 46 -15.04 14.80 -17.08
C ARG A 46 -13.52 14.84 -16.81
N MET A 47 -12.99 13.82 -16.14
CA MET A 47 -11.57 13.71 -15.84
C MET A 47 -10.85 12.95 -16.96
N GLN A 48 -9.89 13.60 -17.60
CA GLN A 48 -9.03 12.96 -18.60
C GLN A 48 -7.88 12.23 -17.91
N ALA A 49 -8.00 10.91 -17.77
CA ALA A 49 -6.95 10.07 -17.22
C ALA A 49 -6.88 8.71 -17.92
N GLU A 50 -5.67 8.16 -17.99
CA GLU A 50 -5.45 6.79 -18.46
C GLU A 50 -5.72 5.80 -17.32
N VAL A 51 -6.51 4.76 -17.57
CA VAL A 51 -6.83 3.73 -16.57
C VAL A 51 -6.03 2.47 -16.84
N ILE A 52 -5.21 2.07 -15.87
CA ILE A 52 -4.35 0.90 -15.91
C ILE A 52 -4.78 -0.03 -14.77
N VAL A 53 -5.18 -1.25 -15.11
CA VAL A 53 -5.49 -2.28 -14.11
C VAL A 53 -4.29 -3.20 -13.98
N VAL A 54 -3.81 -3.38 -12.75
CA VAL A 54 -2.70 -4.27 -12.42
C VAL A 54 -3.22 -5.40 -11.55
N THR A 55 -3.13 -6.62 -12.07
CA THR A 55 -3.48 -7.82 -11.33
C THR A 55 -2.34 -8.20 -10.38
N MET A 56 -2.66 -8.33 -9.09
CA MET A 56 -1.73 -8.76 -8.06
C MET A 56 -1.96 -10.23 -7.72
N LYS A 57 -0.85 -10.99 -7.71
CA LYS A 57 -0.85 -12.37 -7.25
C LYS A 57 -1.19 -12.48 -5.78
N SER A 58 -1.96 -13.51 -5.42
CA SER A 58 -2.25 -13.81 -4.02
C SER A 58 -0.97 -14.07 -3.21
N TRP A 59 -1.05 -13.77 -1.91
CA TRP A 59 -0.02 -14.15 -0.92
C TRP A 59 0.21 -15.67 -0.91
N GLU A 60 -0.84 -16.46 -1.15
CA GLU A 60 -0.78 -17.93 -1.13
C GLU A 60 0.18 -18.45 -2.22
N SER A 61 0.13 -17.87 -3.42
CA SER A 61 1.03 -18.20 -4.52
C SER A 61 2.49 -17.83 -4.26
N HIS A 62 2.76 -16.92 -3.32
CA HIS A 62 4.14 -16.59 -2.90
C HIS A 62 4.70 -17.63 -1.94
N MET A 63 3.88 -18.21 -1.05
CA MET A 63 4.31 -19.29 -0.17
C MET A 63 4.75 -20.54 -0.96
N GLU A 64 4.09 -20.81 -2.09
CA GLU A 64 4.42 -21.94 -2.97
C GLU A 64 5.71 -21.70 -3.78
N ASN A 65 5.93 -20.49 -4.30
CA ASN A 65 7.11 -20.14 -5.10
C ASN A 65 8.41 -19.97 -4.29
N ASN A 66 8.34 -19.79 -2.97
CA ASN A 66 9.54 -19.68 -2.13
C ASN A 66 10.32 -21.02 -2.02
N SER A 67 9.77 -22.10 -2.58
CA SER A 67 10.42 -23.41 -2.71
C SER A 67 11.29 -23.55 -3.97
N SER A 68 11.14 -22.66 -4.94
CA SER A 68 11.86 -22.65 -6.22
C SER A 68 12.65 -21.34 -6.36
N GLY A 69 13.80 -21.30 -5.67
CA GLY A 69 14.66 -20.12 -5.64
C GLY A 69 15.00 -19.58 -7.02
N ALA A 70 14.59 -18.33 -7.30
CA ALA A 70 15.13 -17.51 -8.36
C ALA A 70 14.78 -16.02 -8.17
N GLN A 71 15.80 -15.18 -8.42
CA GLN A 71 15.83 -13.70 -8.49
C GLN A 71 15.93 -12.95 -7.15
N GLN A 72 17.18 -12.78 -6.73
CA GLN A 72 17.63 -11.73 -5.81
C GLN A 72 17.26 -10.36 -6.41
N ASP A 73 16.28 -9.71 -5.79
CA ASP A 73 15.87 -8.32 -6.07
C ASP A 73 16.08 -7.51 -4.78
N ASP A 74 16.55 -6.27 -4.89
CA ASP A 74 16.80 -5.39 -3.74
C ASP A 74 15.54 -5.23 -2.86
N SER A 75 14.37 -5.31 -3.49
CA SER A 75 13.05 -5.33 -2.83
C SER A 75 12.91 -6.48 -1.81
N HIS A 76 13.56 -7.62 -2.04
CA HIS A 76 13.51 -8.78 -1.14
C HIS A 76 14.35 -8.59 0.13
N GLU A 77 15.42 -7.80 0.06
CA GLU A 77 16.22 -7.45 1.24
C GLU A 77 15.43 -6.55 2.19
N ALA A 78 14.77 -5.50 1.65
CA ALA A 78 13.93 -4.60 2.44
C ALA A 78 12.81 -5.37 3.17
N TYR A 79 12.14 -6.30 2.46
CA TYR A 79 11.12 -7.18 3.03
C TYR A 79 11.66 -8.05 4.17
N THR A 80 12.76 -8.76 3.94
CA THR A 80 13.39 -9.64 4.95
C THR A 80 13.86 -8.83 6.17
N SER A 81 14.35 -7.61 5.93
CA SER A 81 14.78 -6.69 6.98
C SER A 81 13.61 -6.22 7.85
N ALA A 82 12.49 -5.84 7.24
CA ALA A 82 11.26 -5.47 7.94
C ALA A 82 10.69 -6.64 8.76
N GLN A 83 10.64 -7.86 8.19
CA GLN A 83 10.23 -9.06 8.93
C GLN A 83 11.10 -9.27 10.18
N ARG A 84 12.43 -9.12 10.06
CA ARG A 84 13.34 -9.28 11.20
C ARG A 84 13.10 -8.24 12.29
N ARG A 85 12.90 -6.97 11.92
CA ARG A 85 12.63 -5.89 12.89
C ARG A 85 11.31 -6.11 13.63
N ILE A 86 10.25 -6.46 12.91
CA ILE A 86 8.95 -6.81 13.49
C ILE A 86 9.06 -7.99 14.45
N ARG A 87 9.77 -9.05 14.06
CA ARG A 87 9.99 -10.22 14.91
C ARG A 87 10.74 -9.87 16.20
N THR A 88 11.81 -9.10 16.08
CA THR A 88 12.61 -8.66 17.22
C THR A 88 11.77 -7.86 18.21
N TYR A 89 11.01 -6.88 17.71
CA TYR A 89 10.09 -6.10 18.52
C TYR A 89 9.03 -6.97 19.20
N LEU A 90 8.46 -7.94 18.47
CA LEU A 90 7.45 -8.85 19.02
C LEU A 90 8.03 -9.74 20.14
N ASP A 91 9.26 -10.21 19.98
CA ASP A 91 9.94 -11.05 20.98
C ASP A 91 10.23 -10.23 22.24
N GLU A 92 10.71 -8.99 22.12
CA GLU A 92 10.89 -8.05 23.25
C GLU A 92 9.56 -7.76 23.98
N MET A 93 8.47 -7.57 23.23
CA MET A 93 7.13 -7.42 23.82
C MET A 93 6.66 -8.68 24.57
N LYS A 94 6.93 -9.88 24.01
CA LYS A 94 6.59 -11.15 24.67
C LYS A 94 7.39 -11.35 25.95
N GLU A 95 8.68 -10.99 25.96
CA GLU A 95 9.54 -11.08 27.15
C GLU A 95 9.11 -10.13 28.28
N THR A 96 8.76 -8.90 27.94
CA THR A 96 8.25 -7.91 28.92
C THR A 96 6.91 -8.35 29.50
N ALA A 97 5.98 -8.82 28.67
CA ALA A 97 4.71 -9.39 29.11
C ALA A 97 4.88 -10.59 30.06
N HIS A 98 5.81 -11.51 29.74
CA HIS A 98 6.12 -12.65 30.60
C HIS A 98 6.72 -12.24 31.96
N ARG A 99 7.62 -11.25 31.96
CA ARG A 99 8.24 -10.70 33.17
C ARG A 99 7.22 -10.06 34.11
N GLU A 100 6.26 -9.34 33.55
CA GLU A 100 5.21 -8.61 34.28
C GLU A 100 3.96 -9.46 34.55
N ARG A 101 3.92 -10.71 34.06
CA ARG A 101 2.76 -11.64 34.15
C ARG A 101 1.46 -11.01 33.65
N GLN A 102 1.54 -10.22 32.59
CA GLN A 102 0.40 -9.55 31.96
C GLN A 102 0.28 -9.99 30.49
N PRO A 103 -0.90 -9.85 29.87
CA PRO A 103 -1.02 -10.05 28.43
C PRO A 103 -0.20 -9.01 27.65
N LEU A 104 0.01 -9.23 26.35
CA LEU A 104 0.63 -8.24 25.47
C LEU A 104 -0.20 -6.96 25.45
N MET A 105 0.40 -5.84 25.84
CA MET A 105 -0.25 -4.54 25.90
C MET A 105 0.44 -3.54 24.97
N GLU A 106 -0.34 -2.68 24.31
CA GLU A 106 0.14 -1.47 23.66
C GLU A 106 -0.79 -0.31 24.02
N ASN A 107 -0.22 0.80 24.51
CA ASN A 107 -0.98 2.01 24.88
C ASN A 107 -2.21 1.73 25.77
N GLY A 108 -2.09 0.76 26.68
CA GLY A 108 -3.15 0.36 27.62
C GLY A 108 -4.23 -0.57 27.04
N ARG A 109 -4.08 -1.04 25.80
CA ARG A 109 -4.98 -2.04 25.18
C ARG A 109 -4.28 -3.37 25.01
N GLN A 110 -5.02 -4.46 25.22
CA GLN A 110 -4.52 -5.80 24.92
C GLN A 110 -4.36 -5.95 23.40
N VAL A 111 -3.19 -6.42 22.98
CA VAL A 111 -2.87 -6.65 21.56
C VAL A 111 -2.71 -8.15 21.32
N VAL A 112 -3.42 -8.66 20.32
CA VAL A 112 -3.29 -10.04 19.84
C VAL A 112 -2.71 -10.00 18.44
N VAL A 113 -1.42 -10.31 18.33
CA VAL A 113 -0.72 -10.34 17.05
C VAL A 113 -0.95 -11.69 16.37
N ASN A 114 -1.47 -11.65 15.15
CA ASN A 114 -1.53 -12.81 14.27
C ASN A 114 -0.37 -12.70 13.26
N GLU A 115 0.64 -13.54 13.41
CA GLU A 115 1.86 -13.52 12.59
C GLU A 115 1.56 -13.72 11.09
N GLN A 116 0.60 -14.59 10.73
CA GLN A 116 0.19 -14.77 9.33
C GLN A 116 -0.41 -13.50 8.71
N LYS A 117 -1.19 -12.74 9.49
CA LYS A 117 -1.72 -11.45 9.03
C LYS A 117 -0.60 -10.43 8.85
N VAL A 118 0.36 -10.39 9.77
CA VAL A 118 1.54 -9.52 9.68
C VAL A 118 2.31 -9.78 8.38
N ASP A 119 2.60 -11.05 8.09
CA ASP A 119 3.30 -11.44 6.87
C ASP A 119 2.50 -11.08 5.60
N LYS A 120 1.19 -11.32 5.61
CA LYS A 120 0.31 -10.90 4.51
C LYS A 120 0.38 -9.39 4.27
N PHE A 121 0.34 -8.57 5.33
CA PHE A 121 0.46 -7.10 5.21
C PHE A 121 1.81 -6.68 4.64
N LEU A 122 2.92 -7.25 5.12
CA LEU A 122 4.26 -6.95 4.59
C LEU A 122 4.36 -7.29 3.10
N TYR A 123 3.84 -8.45 2.70
CA TYR A 123 3.88 -8.85 1.29
C TYR A 123 3.02 -7.96 0.40
N THR A 124 1.83 -7.56 0.87
CA THR A 124 1.01 -6.59 0.15
C THR A 124 1.76 -5.27 -0.04
N MET A 125 2.43 -4.75 1.01
CA MET A 125 3.22 -3.51 0.89
C MET A 125 4.41 -3.66 -0.07
N LEU A 126 5.14 -4.78 0.01
CA LEU A 126 6.20 -5.11 -0.95
C LEU A 126 5.66 -5.10 -2.38
N LYS A 127 4.54 -5.78 -2.63
CA LYS A 127 3.99 -5.91 -3.98
C LYS A 127 3.46 -4.60 -4.52
N LEU A 128 2.85 -3.77 -3.66
CA LEU A 128 2.47 -2.39 -3.96
C LEU A 128 3.69 -1.57 -4.36
N ASN A 129 4.74 -1.59 -3.55
CA ASN A 129 5.98 -0.88 -3.83
C ASN A 129 6.61 -1.33 -5.15
N SER A 130 6.79 -2.63 -5.38
CA SER A 130 7.33 -3.15 -6.64
C SER A 130 6.48 -2.76 -7.84
N THR A 131 5.15 -2.72 -7.70
CA THR A 131 4.25 -2.25 -8.75
C THR A 131 4.44 -0.76 -9.03
N ILE A 132 4.51 0.07 -7.98
CA ILE A 132 4.76 1.51 -8.10
C ILE A 132 6.10 1.76 -8.80
N LEU A 133 7.17 1.07 -8.39
CA LEU A 133 8.49 1.22 -9.02
C LEU A 133 8.49 0.74 -10.47
N ARG A 134 7.78 -0.35 -10.79
CA ARG A 134 7.71 -0.88 -12.15
C ARG A 134 7.03 0.09 -13.12
N TYR A 135 5.93 0.72 -12.72
CA TYR A 135 5.12 1.53 -13.62
C TYR A 135 5.36 3.04 -13.49
N SER A 136 5.82 3.50 -12.32
CA SER A 136 5.77 4.92 -11.95
C SER A 136 7.11 5.49 -11.48
N ARG A 137 8.24 4.80 -11.73
CA ARG A 137 9.60 5.28 -11.36
C ARG A 137 9.94 6.66 -11.92
N MET A 138 9.46 6.98 -13.13
CA MET A 138 9.69 8.27 -13.79
C MET A 138 8.56 9.28 -13.54
N ALA A 139 7.58 8.95 -12.69
CA ALA A 139 6.47 9.86 -12.43
C ALA A 139 6.94 11.15 -11.74
N ALA A 140 6.24 12.25 -12.04
CA ALA A 140 6.45 13.53 -11.35
C ALA A 140 6.07 13.41 -9.86
N VAL A 141 4.99 12.70 -9.57
CA VAL A 141 4.51 12.40 -8.22
C VAL A 141 3.65 11.14 -8.27
N VAL A 142 3.77 10.28 -7.25
CA VAL A 142 2.89 9.11 -7.06
C VAL A 142 1.93 9.43 -5.93
N LEU A 143 0.62 9.44 -6.21
CA LEU A 143 -0.41 9.57 -5.18
C LEU A 143 -0.88 8.18 -4.76
N VAL A 144 -0.81 7.89 -3.46
CA VAL A 144 -1.26 6.60 -2.90
C VAL A 144 -2.28 6.86 -1.81
N SER A 145 -3.38 6.09 -1.79
CA SER A 145 -4.32 6.11 -0.67
C SER A 145 -3.64 5.57 0.58
N LEU A 146 -3.68 6.30 1.70
CA LEU A 146 -3.07 5.86 2.96
C LEU A 146 -3.70 4.53 3.41
N PRO A 147 -2.93 3.42 3.47
CA PRO A 147 -3.46 2.16 3.97
C PRO A 147 -3.93 2.36 5.43
N PRO A 148 -5.13 1.88 5.81
CA PRO A 148 -5.57 1.99 7.19
C PRO A 148 -4.69 1.11 8.10
N PRO A 149 -4.36 1.58 9.32
CA PRO A 149 -3.62 0.75 10.27
C PRO A 149 -4.46 -0.48 10.64
N PRO A 150 -3.87 -1.68 10.70
CA PRO A 150 -4.59 -2.87 11.13
C PRO A 150 -5.04 -2.73 12.60
N LEU A 151 -6.30 -3.09 12.88
CA LEU A 151 -6.95 -2.81 14.18
C LEU A 151 -6.23 -3.44 15.41
N ASN A 152 -5.50 -4.54 15.20
CA ASN A 152 -4.91 -5.34 16.27
C ASN A 152 -3.39 -5.49 16.12
N HIS A 153 -2.73 -4.63 15.33
CA HIS A 153 -1.27 -4.64 15.21
C HIS A 153 -0.69 -3.49 16.02
N PRO A 154 0.46 -3.71 16.68
CA PRO A 154 1.24 -2.64 17.25
C PRO A 154 1.48 -1.50 16.26
N SER A 155 1.47 -0.27 16.75
CA SER A 155 1.74 0.95 15.96
C SER A 155 3.11 0.89 15.29
N TYR A 156 4.08 0.24 15.94
CA TYR A 156 5.41 -0.02 15.37
C TYR A 156 5.33 -0.81 14.06
N PHE A 157 4.47 -1.83 13.98
CA PHE A 157 4.34 -2.65 12.76
C PHE A 157 3.80 -1.83 11.60
N TYR A 158 2.87 -0.91 11.88
CA TYR A 158 2.34 -0.04 10.85
C TYR A 158 3.42 0.84 10.23
N MET A 159 4.39 1.33 11.01
CA MET A 159 5.51 2.10 10.48
C MET A 159 6.41 1.24 9.58
N GLU A 160 6.70 0.00 9.97
CA GLU A 160 7.45 -0.95 9.13
C GLU A 160 6.75 -1.25 7.79
N TYR A 161 5.41 -1.29 7.79
CA TYR A 161 4.62 -1.44 6.56
C TYR A 161 4.74 -0.20 5.66
N MET A 162 4.69 0.99 6.26
CA MET A 162 4.82 2.25 5.52
C MET A 162 6.23 2.44 4.96
N ASP A 163 7.27 2.13 5.74
CA ASP A 163 8.66 2.18 5.29
C ASP A 163 8.87 1.28 4.05
N LEU A 164 8.35 0.05 4.09
CA LEU A 164 8.40 -0.87 2.95
C LEU A 164 7.63 -0.34 1.72
N LEU A 165 6.52 0.37 1.94
CA LEU A 165 5.72 0.95 0.85
C LEU A 165 6.43 2.12 0.17
N VAL A 166 7.13 2.98 0.93
CA VAL A 166 7.78 4.20 0.41
C VAL A 166 9.21 3.97 -0.09
N GLU A 167 9.80 2.82 0.25
CA GLU A 167 11.16 2.43 -0.11
C GLU A 167 11.47 2.73 -1.59
N ASN A 168 12.52 3.51 -1.84
CA ASN A 168 12.98 3.90 -3.19
C ASN A 168 11.97 4.64 -4.08
N VAL A 169 10.86 5.17 -3.55
CA VAL A 169 9.92 6.01 -4.30
C VAL A 169 10.23 7.50 -4.07
N PRO A 170 10.80 8.23 -5.05
CA PRO A 170 11.39 9.55 -4.78
C PRO A 170 10.37 10.63 -4.35
N ARG A 171 9.16 10.58 -4.90
CA ARG A 171 8.11 11.58 -4.69
C ARG A 171 6.76 10.89 -4.55
N MET A 172 6.46 10.44 -3.33
CA MET A 172 5.15 9.88 -2.98
C MET A 172 4.36 10.87 -2.13
N LEU A 173 3.08 11.04 -2.46
CA LEU A 173 2.12 11.75 -1.63
C LEU A 173 1.05 10.76 -1.15
N ILE A 174 1.05 10.49 0.15
CA ILE A 174 0.09 9.57 0.75
C ILE A 174 -1.13 10.35 1.22
N VAL A 175 -2.32 9.97 0.74
CA VAL A 175 -3.56 10.75 0.92
C VAL A 175 -4.60 9.92 1.66
N ARG A 176 -5.16 10.46 2.75
CA ARG A 176 -6.32 9.89 3.44
C ARG A 176 -7.49 10.86 3.36
N GLY A 177 -8.62 10.42 2.81
CA GLY A 177 -9.88 11.16 2.89
C GLY A 177 -10.51 11.03 4.28
N TYR A 178 -11.25 12.06 4.69
CA TYR A 178 -12.21 11.93 5.81
C TYR A 178 -13.54 11.43 5.24
N THR A 179 -14.31 10.67 6.03
CA THR A 179 -15.60 10.03 5.66
C THR A 179 -16.74 10.99 5.29
N ARG A 180 -16.46 12.28 5.16
CA ARG A 180 -17.37 13.26 4.57
C ARG A 180 -16.94 13.47 3.12
N ASP A 181 -17.30 12.52 2.28
CA ASP A 181 -17.04 12.58 0.85
C ASP A 181 -17.87 13.72 0.23
N VAL A 182 -17.26 14.90 0.08
CA VAL A 182 -17.81 15.99 -0.72
C VAL A 182 -17.08 15.97 -2.05
N VAL A 183 -17.69 15.38 -3.06
CA VAL A 183 -17.35 15.68 -4.45
C VAL A 183 -18.48 16.53 -5.00
N THR A 184 -18.26 17.84 -5.07
CA THR A 184 -19.01 18.70 -5.97
C THR A 184 -18.02 19.64 -6.61
N PHE A 185 -17.62 19.32 -7.85
CA PHE A 185 -16.92 20.27 -8.69
C PHE A 185 -17.79 20.58 -9.90
N PHE A 186 -18.20 21.84 -9.96
CA PHE A 186 -18.58 22.51 -11.19
C PHE A 186 -17.31 23.12 -11.77
N THR A 187 -16.96 22.73 -12.99
CA THR A 187 -16.12 23.54 -13.88
C THR A 187 -16.89 23.71 -15.17
#